data_AF-A0A9C9X359-F1
#
_entry.id   AF-A0A9C9X359-F1
#
_cell.length_a   1.000
_cell.length_b   1.000
_cell.length_c   1.000
_cell.angle_alpha   90.00
_cell.angle_beta   90.00
_cell.angle_gamma   90.00
#
_symmetry.space_group_name_H-M   'P 1'
#
loop_
_entity.id
_entity.type
_entity.pdbx_description
1 polymer ?
#
loop_
_entity_poly.entity_id
_entity_poly.type
_entity_poly.pdbx_seq_one_letter_code
_entity_poly.pdbx_strand_id
1 'polypeptide(L)'
;MATYYHAHQVITDKCKGRMTCMRHCPSQAIRVKNGKSVFSEELCVDCGTCISVCPEKAIVPITDPFVTKSVFKYRVVVPSPVLYSQFDSGIHPYIIHLALKELGFDEVVDVNMSTAALAEILVKYIKEYKGRLPLISSHCPSIIRLIQVKYPDLVELIVPIDVPREVTAREIRQTLPDRLGLKPE
;
A
#
# COMPACT_ATOMS: atom_id res chain seq x y z
N MET A 1 13.77 -16.66 15.48
CA MET A 1 12.86 -16.74 14.32
C MET A 1 12.51 -15.32 13.92
N ALA A 2 12.62 -14.97 12.63
CA ALA A 2 12.20 -13.65 12.16
C ALA A 2 10.66 -13.58 12.20
N THR A 3 10.11 -12.52 12.79
CA THR A 3 8.67 -12.26 12.77
C THR A 3 8.33 -11.53 11.48
N TYR A 4 7.48 -12.13 10.64
CA TYR A 4 6.99 -11.48 9.42
C TYR A 4 5.68 -10.76 9.70
N TYR A 5 5.58 -9.52 9.25
CA TYR A 5 4.33 -8.79 9.21
C TYR A 5 3.65 -9.02 7.86
N HIS A 6 2.35 -9.29 7.87
CA HIS A 6 1.53 -9.44 6.67
C HIS A 6 0.32 -8.52 6.72
N ALA A 7 -0.11 -8.05 5.55
CA ALA A 7 -1.22 -7.10 5.41
C ALA A 7 -2.60 -7.80 5.32
N HIS A 8 -2.66 -9.12 5.47
CA HIS A 8 -3.89 -9.90 5.39
C HIS A 8 -3.85 -11.17 6.24
N GLN A 9 -5.02 -11.71 6.58
CA GLN A 9 -5.17 -12.92 7.38
C GLN A 9 -6.28 -13.85 6.85
N VAL A 10 -6.28 -15.10 7.29
CA VAL A 10 -7.32 -16.09 6.99
C VAL A 10 -8.30 -16.19 8.14
N ILE A 11 -9.58 -16.00 7.86
CA ILE A 11 -10.69 -16.38 8.74
C ILE A 11 -10.92 -17.88 8.56
N THR A 12 -10.30 -18.68 9.43
CA THR A 12 -10.27 -20.14 9.34
C THR A 12 -11.67 -20.76 9.20
N ASP A 13 -12.66 -20.23 9.91
CA ASP A 13 -14.03 -20.74 9.89
C ASP A 13 -14.71 -20.60 8.52
N LYS A 14 -14.38 -19.54 7.77
CA LYS A 14 -14.90 -19.31 6.42
C LYS A 14 -14.15 -20.11 5.35
N CYS A 15 -12.91 -20.49 5.60
CA CYS A 15 -12.09 -21.16 4.59
C CYS A 15 -12.57 -22.60 4.34
N LYS A 16 -12.99 -22.89 3.11
CA LYS A 16 -13.39 -24.26 2.68
C LYS A 16 -12.33 -24.99 1.83
N GLY A 17 -11.09 -24.52 1.83
CA GLY A 17 -9.99 -25.22 1.15
C GLY A 17 -10.14 -25.36 -0.37
N ARG A 18 -10.87 -24.45 -1.04
CA ARG A 18 -11.14 -24.49 -2.50
C ARG A 18 -9.92 -24.34 -3.40
N MET A 19 -8.75 -24.04 -2.82
CA MET A 19 -7.45 -23.89 -3.49
C MET A 19 -7.38 -22.76 -4.56
N THR A 20 -8.41 -21.95 -4.74
CA THR A 20 -8.39 -20.84 -5.73
C THR A 20 -7.26 -19.84 -5.46
N CYS A 21 -7.11 -19.41 -4.20
CA CYS A 21 -6.03 -18.52 -3.78
C CYS A 21 -4.63 -19.14 -3.99
N MET A 22 -4.48 -20.46 -3.79
CA MET A 22 -3.24 -21.18 -4.04
C MET A 22 -2.84 -21.13 -5.52
N ARG A 23 -3.78 -21.39 -6.42
CA ARG A 23 -3.54 -21.38 -7.88
C ARG A 23 -3.17 -20.00 -8.43
N HIS A 24 -3.64 -18.93 -7.80
CA HIS A 24 -3.42 -17.55 -8.26
C HIS A 24 -2.30 -16.83 -7.49
N CYS A 25 -1.67 -17.46 -6.50
CA CYS A 25 -0.60 -16.82 -5.74
C CYS A 25 0.68 -16.72 -6.58
N PRO A 26 1.13 -15.51 -6.96
CA PRO A 26 2.27 -15.36 -7.87
C PRO A 26 3.59 -15.82 -7.25
N SER A 27 3.72 -15.72 -5.92
CA SER A 27 4.89 -16.21 -5.18
C SER A 27 4.75 -17.64 -4.68
N GLN A 28 3.64 -18.33 -5.00
CA GLN A 28 3.35 -19.70 -4.56
C GLN A 28 3.43 -19.87 -3.03
N ALA A 29 3.09 -18.82 -2.27
CA ALA A 29 3.19 -18.78 -0.82
C ALA A 29 2.06 -19.52 -0.08
N ILE A 30 1.10 -20.12 -0.77
CA ILE A 30 -0.09 -20.72 -0.14
C ILE A 30 -0.07 -22.24 -0.30
N ARG A 31 -0.41 -22.96 0.77
CA ARG A 31 -0.73 -24.40 0.76
C ARG A 31 -2.10 -24.61 1.38
N VAL A 32 -2.67 -25.81 1.19
CA VAL A 32 -3.88 -26.23 1.91
C VAL A 32 -3.51 -27.40 2.82
N LYS A 33 -3.74 -27.23 4.12
CA LYS A 33 -3.55 -28.27 5.15
C LYS A 33 -4.84 -28.43 5.92
N ASN A 34 -5.30 -29.67 6.13
CA ASN A 34 -6.55 -29.96 6.84
C ASN A 34 -7.76 -29.19 6.29
N GLY A 35 -7.83 -29.02 4.97
CA GLY A 35 -8.90 -28.27 4.31
C GLY A 35 -8.86 -26.74 4.50
N LYS A 36 -7.78 -26.18 5.06
CA LYS A 36 -7.61 -24.73 5.31
C LYS A 36 -6.37 -24.19 4.60
N SER A 37 -6.46 -22.95 4.13
CA SER A 37 -5.33 -22.24 3.54
C SER A 37 -4.32 -21.85 4.61
N VAL A 38 -3.05 -22.15 4.36
CA VAL A 38 -1.91 -21.82 5.22
C VAL A 38 -0.87 -21.12 4.37
N PHE A 39 -0.29 -20.03 4.89
CA PHE A 39 0.72 -19.24 4.21
C PHE A 39 2.12 -19.66 4.66
N SER A 40 3.05 -19.71 3.71
CA SER A 40 4.49 -19.61 3.94
C SER A 40 4.82 -18.14 4.06
N GLU A 41 5.02 -17.67 5.29
CA GLU A 41 5.21 -16.25 5.61
C GLU A 41 6.38 -15.63 4.83
N GLU A 42 7.47 -16.38 4.73
CA GLU A 42 8.71 -15.97 4.04
C GLU A 42 8.54 -15.80 2.53
N LEU A 43 7.53 -16.42 1.92
CA LEU A 43 7.26 -16.34 0.48
C LEU A 43 6.17 -15.32 0.13
N CYS A 44 5.37 -14.89 1.10
CA CYS A 44 4.30 -13.95 0.85
C CYS A 44 4.87 -12.56 0.56
N VAL A 45 4.37 -11.94 -0.51
CA VAL A 45 4.77 -10.58 -0.94
C VAL A 45 3.65 -9.56 -0.75
N ASP A 46 2.60 -9.93 0.00
CA ASP A 46 1.46 -9.08 0.35
C ASP A 46 0.78 -8.40 -0.84
N CYS A 47 0.69 -9.09 -2.00
CA CYS A 47 0.08 -8.54 -3.21
C CYS A 47 -1.45 -8.53 -3.21
N GLY A 48 -2.09 -9.20 -2.24
CA GLY A 48 -3.55 -9.22 -2.09
C GLY A 48 -4.34 -10.02 -3.14
N THR A 49 -3.70 -10.62 -4.16
CA THR A 49 -4.40 -11.43 -5.19
C THR A 49 -5.28 -12.52 -4.58
N CYS A 50 -4.82 -13.13 -3.49
CA CYS A 50 -5.54 -14.16 -2.74
C CYS A 50 -6.85 -13.66 -2.13
N ILE A 51 -6.94 -12.38 -1.75
CA ILE A 51 -8.14 -11.72 -1.22
C ILE A 51 -9.20 -11.66 -2.33
N SER A 52 -8.84 -11.11 -3.49
CA SER A 52 -9.77 -10.86 -4.59
C SER A 52 -10.36 -12.13 -5.19
N VAL A 53 -9.58 -13.22 -5.25
CA VAL A 53 -10.02 -14.48 -5.89
C VAL A 53 -10.68 -15.47 -4.93
N CYS A 54 -10.73 -15.18 -3.62
CA CYS A 54 -11.28 -16.12 -2.65
C CYS A 54 -12.82 -16.16 -2.74
N PRO A 55 -13.44 -17.27 -3.18
CA PRO A 55 -14.89 -17.32 -3.34
C PRO A 55 -15.63 -17.24 -1.99
N GLU A 56 -15.00 -17.71 -0.92
CA GLU A 56 -15.58 -17.70 0.44
C GLU A 56 -15.33 -16.38 1.18
N LYS A 57 -14.59 -15.43 0.58
CA LYS A 57 -14.12 -14.19 1.24
C LYS A 57 -13.45 -14.48 2.60
N ALA A 58 -12.70 -15.59 2.65
CA ALA A 58 -12.06 -16.09 3.86
C ALA A 58 -10.70 -15.45 4.11
N ILE A 59 -10.11 -14.77 3.12
CA ILE A 59 -8.86 -14.02 3.26
C ILE A 59 -9.23 -12.54 3.26
N VAL A 60 -8.84 -11.81 4.30
CA VAL A 60 -9.24 -10.43 4.53
C VAL A 60 -8.03 -9.55 4.83
N PRO A 61 -8.02 -8.27 4.41
CA PRO A 61 -6.96 -7.35 4.78
C PRO A 61 -6.97 -7.10 6.30
N ILE A 62 -5.78 -6.85 6.85
CA ILE A 62 -5.63 -6.29 8.19
C ILE A 62 -5.69 -4.77 8.03
N THR A 63 -6.61 -4.14 8.76
CA THR A 63 -6.88 -2.70 8.67
C THR A 63 -6.80 -2.08 10.05
N ASP A 64 -6.33 -0.84 10.11
CA ASP A 64 -6.40 -0.05 11.33
C ASP A 64 -7.86 0.25 11.71
N PRO A 65 -8.15 0.48 13.01
CA PRO A 65 -9.44 0.97 13.44
C PRO A 65 -9.81 2.28 12.73
N PHE A 66 -11.10 2.44 12.44
CA PHE A 66 -11.60 3.65 11.78
C PHE A 66 -11.37 4.91 12.64
N VAL A 67 -11.33 6.08 11.99
CA VAL A 67 -10.89 7.36 12.58
C VAL A 67 -11.59 7.76 13.88
N THR A 68 -12.81 7.26 14.09
CA THR A 68 -13.61 7.48 15.31
C THR A 68 -12.98 6.93 16.58
N LYS A 69 -11.99 6.02 16.46
CA LYS A 69 -11.23 5.46 17.60
C LYS A 69 -9.79 6.00 17.66
N SER A 70 -9.49 7.06 16.92
CA SER A 70 -8.16 7.67 16.90
C SER A 70 -7.84 8.35 18.24
N VAL A 71 -6.60 8.17 18.72
CA VAL A 71 -6.05 8.90 19.87
C VAL A 71 -5.47 10.27 19.49
N PHE A 72 -5.38 10.56 18.20
CA PHE A 72 -4.75 11.78 17.69
C PHE A 72 -5.73 12.96 17.68
N LYS A 73 -5.29 14.11 18.19
CA LYS A 73 -6.07 15.35 18.27
C LYS A 73 -6.35 15.99 16.91
N TYR A 74 -5.41 15.84 15.98
CA TYR A 74 -5.51 16.37 14.63
C TYR A 74 -5.19 15.25 13.64
N ARG A 75 -6.12 14.97 12.73
CA ARG A 75 -6.09 13.78 11.88
C ARG A 75 -6.01 14.20 10.43
N VAL A 76 -4.95 13.77 9.77
CA VAL A 76 -4.75 13.99 8.35
C VAL A 76 -4.90 12.66 7.62
N VAL A 77 -5.67 12.65 6.53
CA VAL A 77 -5.72 11.51 5.61
C VAL A 77 -5.05 11.88 4.29
N VAL A 78 -4.25 10.95 3.78
CA VAL A 78 -3.62 11.03 2.47
C VAL A 78 -4.22 9.92 1.60
N PRO A 79 -5.35 10.18 0.90
CA PRO A 79 -6.01 9.14 0.12
C PRO A 79 -5.16 8.71 -1.08
N SER A 80 -5.22 7.41 -1.39
CA SER A 80 -4.67 6.91 -2.65
C SER A 80 -5.47 7.47 -3.83
N PRO A 81 -4.84 7.91 -4.93
CA PRO A 81 -5.56 8.36 -6.13
C PRO A 81 -6.54 7.32 -6.70
N VAL A 82 -6.25 6.03 -6.48
CA VAL A 82 -7.11 4.91 -6.89
C VAL A 82 -8.47 4.95 -6.18
N LEU A 83 -8.55 5.55 -4.99
CA LEU A 83 -9.82 5.72 -4.26
C LEU A 83 -10.83 6.48 -5.13
N TYR A 84 -10.39 7.56 -5.77
CA TYR A 84 -11.26 8.40 -6.58
C TYR A 84 -11.79 7.66 -7.81
N SER A 85 -11.00 6.73 -8.36
CA SER A 85 -11.40 5.93 -9.53
C SER A 85 -12.35 4.78 -9.18
N GLN A 86 -12.67 4.53 -7.90
CA GLN A 86 -13.66 3.52 -7.51
C GLN A 86 -15.10 4.03 -7.61
N PHE A 87 -15.29 5.33 -7.88
CA PHE A 87 -16.59 5.97 -8.00
C PHE A 87 -16.94 6.24 -9.46
N ASP A 88 -18.23 6.33 -9.74
CA ASP A 88 -18.73 6.66 -11.09
C ASP A 88 -18.23 8.04 -11.54
N SER A 89 -18.12 8.23 -12.87
CA SER A 89 -17.61 9.47 -13.47
C SER A 89 -18.44 10.72 -13.16
N GLY A 90 -19.67 10.56 -12.66
CA GLY A 90 -20.50 11.67 -12.18
C GLY A 90 -20.12 12.20 -10.80
N ILE A 91 -19.28 11.48 -10.04
CA ILE A 91 -18.83 11.88 -8.71
C ILE A 91 -17.54 12.67 -8.83
N HIS A 92 -17.63 13.99 -8.61
CA HIS A 92 -16.46 14.84 -8.60
C HIS A 92 -15.54 14.50 -7.41
N PRO A 93 -14.20 14.39 -7.57
CA PRO A 93 -13.28 14.01 -6.50
C PRO A 93 -13.40 14.87 -5.22
N TYR A 94 -13.76 16.14 -5.39
CA TYR A 94 -14.02 17.04 -4.25
C TYR A 94 -15.15 16.57 -3.32
N ILE A 95 -16.17 15.87 -3.85
CA ILE A 95 -17.25 15.29 -3.02
C ILE A 95 -16.67 14.21 -2.10
N ILE A 96 -15.76 13.39 -2.61
CA ILE A 96 -15.07 12.35 -1.83
C ILE A 96 -14.17 13.00 -0.76
N HIS A 97 -13.52 14.11 -1.11
CA HIS A 97 -12.73 14.91 -0.17
C HIS A 97 -13.57 15.44 1.00
N LEU A 98 -14.74 16.01 0.71
CA LEU A 98 -15.70 16.47 1.73
C LEU A 98 -16.22 15.30 2.58
N ALA A 99 -16.55 14.17 1.97
CA ALA A 99 -17.00 12.98 2.69
C ALA A 99 -15.94 12.47 3.68
N LEU A 100 -14.65 12.51 3.31
CA LEU A 100 -13.55 12.19 4.23
C LEU A 100 -13.50 13.16 5.42
N LYS A 101 -13.78 14.45 5.21
CA LYS A 101 -13.90 15.40 6.32
C LYS A 101 -15.09 15.09 7.22
N GLU A 102 -16.25 14.77 6.64
CA GLU A 102 -17.44 14.37 7.40
C GLU A 102 -17.26 13.07 8.19
N LEU A 103 -16.42 12.14 7.68
CA LEU A 103 -16.03 10.91 8.38
C LEU A 103 -15.14 11.17 9.61
N GLY A 104 -14.65 12.42 9.77
CA GLY A 104 -13.88 12.87 10.92
C GLY A 104 -12.40 13.04 10.63
N PHE A 105 -11.96 13.28 9.40
CA PHE A 105 -10.60 13.77 9.18
C PHE A 105 -10.59 15.30 9.20
N ASP A 106 -9.64 15.89 9.94
CA ASP A 106 -9.54 17.34 10.07
C ASP A 106 -8.95 17.94 8.79
N GLU A 107 -8.03 17.22 8.14
CA GLU A 107 -7.49 17.58 6.84
C GLU A 107 -7.36 16.37 5.90
N VAL A 108 -7.60 16.62 4.61
CA VAL A 108 -7.48 15.63 3.53
C VAL A 108 -6.48 16.17 2.53
N VAL A 109 -5.36 15.47 2.32
CA VAL A 109 -4.23 15.96 1.51
C VAL A 109 -3.95 15.00 0.36
N ASP A 110 -4.05 15.50 -0.87
CA ASP A 110 -3.74 14.71 -2.06
C ASP A 110 -2.24 14.57 -2.30
N VAL A 111 -1.84 13.41 -2.83
CA VAL A 111 -0.45 13.13 -3.23
C VAL A 111 -0.06 13.73 -4.58
N ASN A 112 -0.92 14.52 -5.22
CA ASN A 112 -0.75 14.97 -6.61
C ASN A 112 0.50 15.83 -6.79
N MET A 113 0.76 16.74 -5.85
CA MET A 113 1.93 17.63 -5.91
C MET A 113 3.24 16.85 -5.80
N SER A 114 3.37 15.99 -4.78
CA SER A 114 4.57 15.17 -4.59
C SER A 114 4.73 14.17 -5.73
N THR A 115 3.64 13.64 -6.29
CA THR A 115 3.67 12.79 -7.49
C THR A 115 4.27 13.52 -8.70
N ALA A 116 3.83 14.75 -8.98
CA ALA A 116 4.34 15.53 -10.10
C ALA A 116 5.84 15.83 -9.93
N ALA A 117 6.26 16.27 -8.74
CA ALA A 117 7.66 16.55 -8.44
C ALA A 117 8.54 15.30 -8.60
N LEU A 118 8.11 14.15 -8.06
CA LEU A 118 8.85 12.90 -8.15
C LEU A 118 8.90 12.36 -9.59
N ALA A 119 7.87 12.60 -10.40
CA ALA A 119 7.89 12.25 -11.83
C ALA A 119 8.97 13.05 -12.59
N GLU A 120 9.10 14.35 -12.32
CA GLU A 120 10.17 15.16 -12.92
C GLU A 120 11.56 14.67 -12.50
N ILE A 121 11.73 14.33 -11.21
CA ILE A 121 12.99 13.79 -10.68
C ILE A 121 13.30 12.44 -11.35
N LEU A 122 12.31 11.56 -11.48
CA LEU A 122 12.46 10.26 -12.15
C LEU A 122 12.92 10.43 -13.61
N VAL A 123 12.32 11.36 -14.35
CA VAL A 123 12.72 11.65 -15.74
C VAL A 123 14.17 12.15 -15.81
N LYS A 124 14.58 13.05 -14.92
CA LYS A 124 15.97 13.52 -14.83
C LYS A 124 16.93 12.37 -14.52
N TYR A 125 16.60 11.56 -13.51
CA TYR A 125 17.38 10.39 -13.12
C TYR A 125 17.58 9.43 -14.31
N ILE A 126 16.52 9.09 -15.03
CA ILE A 126 16.59 8.18 -16.19
C ILE A 126 17.48 8.75 -17.30
N LYS A 127 17.42 10.06 -17.57
CA LYS A 127 18.24 10.70 -18.61
C LYS A 127 19.74 10.68 -18.30
N GLU A 128 20.10 10.79 -17.03
CA GLU A 128 21.49 10.85 -16.58
C GLU A 128 22.06 9.45 -16.26
N TYR A 129 21.18 8.45 -16.05
CA TYR A 129 21.58 7.11 -15.67
C TYR A 129 22.39 6.39 -16.76
N LYS A 130 23.59 5.93 -16.38
CA LYS A 130 24.51 5.18 -17.27
C LYS A 130 24.79 3.76 -16.80
N GLY A 131 24.05 3.29 -15.79
CA GLY A 131 24.25 1.98 -15.18
C GLY A 131 23.52 0.85 -15.92
N ARG A 132 23.30 -0.25 -15.20
CA ARG A 132 22.64 -1.45 -15.71
C ARG A 132 21.14 -1.23 -15.90
N LEU A 133 20.63 -1.63 -17.05
CA LEU A 133 19.20 -1.57 -17.38
C LEU A 133 18.56 -2.97 -17.35
N PRO A 134 17.23 -3.08 -17.14
CA PRO A 134 16.26 -1.99 -16.94
C PRO A 134 16.24 -1.44 -15.51
N LEU A 135 15.70 -0.23 -15.33
CA LEU A 135 15.38 0.34 -14.02
C LEU A 135 14.00 -0.14 -13.54
N ILE A 136 13.87 -0.37 -12.23
CA ILE A 136 12.65 -0.85 -11.57
C ILE A 136 12.10 0.23 -10.65
N SER A 137 10.81 0.53 -10.77
CA SER A 137 10.15 1.51 -9.90
C SER A 137 10.10 1.04 -8.44
N SER A 138 10.36 1.96 -7.51
CA SER A 138 10.23 1.78 -6.06
C SER A 138 8.79 1.79 -5.54
N HIS A 139 7.79 2.06 -6.39
CA HIS A 139 6.43 2.40 -5.96
C HIS A 139 5.63 1.25 -5.36
N CYS A 140 5.75 0.04 -5.92
CA CYS A 140 4.92 -1.10 -5.51
C CYS A 140 5.64 -1.92 -4.42
N PRO A 141 5.17 -1.90 -3.16
CA PRO A 141 5.83 -2.62 -2.08
C PRO A 141 5.87 -4.14 -2.31
N SER A 142 4.88 -4.71 -3.01
CA SER A 142 4.87 -6.13 -3.34
C SER A 142 5.97 -6.52 -4.33
N ILE A 143 6.33 -5.64 -5.27
CA ILE A 143 7.45 -5.87 -6.19
C ILE A 143 8.78 -5.77 -5.44
N ILE A 144 8.92 -4.77 -4.56
CA ILE A 144 10.10 -4.65 -3.70
C ILE A 144 10.28 -5.88 -2.82
N ARG A 145 9.19 -6.38 -2.24
CA ARG A 145 9.22 -7.61 -1.43
C ARG A 145 9.55 -8.85 -2.25
N LEU A 146 9.00 -8.95 -3.47
CA LEU A 146 9.33 -10.04 -4.39
C LEU A 146 10.82 -10.05 -4.77
N ILE A 147 11.41 -8.88 -5.01
CA ILE A 147 12.84 -8.73 -5.28
C ILE A 147 13.66 -9.19 -4.07
N GLN A 148 13.31 -8.72 -2.86
CA GLN A 148 14.00 -9.12 -1.63
C GLN A 148 13.97 -10.62 -1.37
N VAL A 149 12.84 -11.28 -1.66
CA VAL A 149 12.65 -12.71 -1.35
C VAL A 149 13.20 -13.63 -2.44
N LYS A 150 13.05 -13.26 -3.73
CA LYS A 150 13.27 -14.19 -4.84
C LYS A 150 14.30 -13.74 -5.87
N TYR A 151 14.58 -12.43 -5.96
CA TYR A 151 15.46 -11.88 -7.00
C TYR A 151 16.42 -10.82 -6.44
N PRO A 152 17.22 -11.13 -5.41
CA PRO A 152 18.06 -10.14 -4.72
C PRO A 152 19.07 -9.43 -5.66
N ASP A 153 19.50 -10.09 -6.74
CA ASP A 153 20.39 -9.51 -7.76
C ASP A 153 19.77 -8.31 -8.50
N LEU A 154 18.45 -8.09 -8.39
CA LEU A 154 17.75 -6.96 -8.99
C LEU A 154 17.66 -5.74 -8.05
N VAL A 155 18.15 -5.83 -6.81
CA VAL A 155 18.07 -4.72 -5.83
C VAL A 155 18.74 -3.46 -6.38
N GLU A 156 19.89 -3.59 -7.04
CA GLU A 156 20.63 -2.47 -7.63
C GLU A 156 19.91 -1.78 -8.79
N LEU A 157 18.88 -2.41 -9.34
CA LEU A 157 18.07 -1.86 -10.43
C LEU A 157 16.88 -1.04 -9.92
N ILE A 158 16.60 -1.04 -8.61
CA ILE A 158 15.51 -0.27 -8.02
C ILE A 158 15.90 1.22 -8.03
N VAL A 159 15.03 2.05 -8.58
CA VAL A 159 15.23 3.49 -8.58
C VAL A 159 15.23 4.02 -7.14
N PRO A 160 16.27 4.75 -6.69
CA PRO A 160 16.40 5.23 -5.32
C PRO A 160 15.60 6.53 -5.08
N ILE A 161 14.33 6.52 -5.48
CA ILE A 161 13.41 7.65 -5.32
C ILE A 161 12.31 7.22 -4.35
N ASP A 162 12.06 8.04 -3.34
CA ASP A 162 10.98 7.84 -2.38
C ASP A 162 9.60 7.87 -3.06
N VAL A 163 8.62 7.20 -2.45
CA VAL A 163 7.27 7.12 -3.01
C VAL A 163 6.43 8.34 -2.61
N PRO A 164 5.50 8.81 -3.46
CA PRO A 164 4.73 10.04 -3.21
C PRO A 164 4.02 10.06 -1.85
N ARG A 165 3.44 8.94 -1.42
CA ARG A 165 2.75 8.84 -0.11
C ARG A 165 3.68 9.11 1.08
N GLU A 166 4.92 8.65 1.02
CA GLU A 166 5.90 8.85 2.10
C GLU A 166 6.41 10.29 2.09
N VAL A 167 6.68 10.84 0.90
CA VAL A 167 7.09 12.25 0.75
C VAL A 167 5.99 13.18 1.27
N THR A 168 4.75 12.97 0.83
CA THR A 168 3.58 13.76 1.27
C THR A 168 3.41 13.68 2.79
N ALA A 169 3.51 12.48 3.37
CA ALA A 169 3.38 12.31 4.83
C ALA A 169 4.48 13.04 5.61
N ARG A 170 5.73 13.01 5.13
CA ARG A 170 6.85 13.74 5.75
C ARG A 170 6.66 15.26 5.63
N GLU A 171 6.24 15.75 4.46
CA GLU A 171 5.96 17.17 4.23
C GLU A 171 4.83 17.68 5.15
N ILE A 172 3.75 16.90 5.30
CA ILE A 172 2.65 17.22 6.23
C ILE A 172 3.18 17.31 7.67
N ARG A 173 3.97 16.31 8.11
CA ARG A 173 4.49 16.27 9.48
C ARG A 173 5.47 17.40 9.79
N GLN A 174 6.11 17.98 8.79
CA GLN A 174 6.99 19.14 8.96
C GLN A 174 6.22 20.46 8.94
N THR A 175 5.32 20.64 7.97
CA THR A 175 4.72 21.95 7.68
C THR A 175 3.45 22.24 8.46
N LEU A 176 2.63 21.22 8.72
CA LEU A 176 1.32 21.40 9.35
C LEU A 176 1.41 21.77 10.84
N PRO A 177 2.31 21.18 11.65
CA PRO A 177 2.45 21.56 13.05
C PRO A 177 2.86 23.02 13.21
N ASP A 178 3.80 23.51 12.39
CA ASP A 178 4.25 24.90 12.41
C ASP A 178 3.12 25.88 12.05
N ARG A 179 2.31 25.53 11.04
CA ARG A 179 1.15 26.34 10.63
C ARG A 179 0.04 26.39 11.68
N LEU A 180 -0.16 25.30 12.42
CA LEU A 180 -1.26 25.17 13.38
C LEU A 180 -0.83 25.38 14.84
N GLY A 181 0.46 25.58 15.10
CA GLY A 181 1.01 25.64 16.46
C GLY A 181 0.88 24.32 17.23
N LEU A 182 0.88 23.18 16.54
CA LEU A 182 0.73 21.85 17.13
C LEU A 182 2.09 21.16 17.29
N LYS A 183 2.16 20.12 18.13
CA LYS A 183 3.33 19.24 18.22
C LYS A 183 3.16 18.05 17.28
N PRO A 184 4.22 17.62 16.54
CA PRO A 184 4.18 16.43 15.71
C PRO A 184 4.27 15.15 16.56
N GLU A 185 3.17 14.81 17.24
CA GLU A 185 2.99 13.52 17.92
C GLU A 185 2.64 12.42 16.91
#